data_AF-A0A2A4PJF0-F1
#
_entry.id   AF-A0A2A4PJF0-F1
#
_cell.length_a   1.000
_cell.length_b   1.000
_cell.length_c   1.000
_cell.angle_alpha   90.00
_cell.angle_beta   90.00
_cell.angle_gamma   90.00
#
_symmetry.space_group_name_H-M   'P 1'
#
loop_
_entity.id
_entity.type
_entity.pdbx_description
1 polymer ?
#
loop_
_entity_poly.entity_id
_entity_poly.type
_entity_poly.pdbx_seq_one_letter_code
_entity_poly.pdbx_strand_id
1 'polypeptide(L)'
;MQTETNRTIALGIILFGMLVFSSCSSLPSEGDAQLVFENRWRKKIDEGVLRINSFEKVNGQESEVSGVQIYEIEYQAEIEYLKDNKPDFLKKAVGTNKGNIKNPTGKIRFEKTEKGWKGQDGNIY
;
A
#
# COMPACT_ATOMS: atom_id res chain seq x y z
N MET A 1 -38.83 0.50 60.45
CA MET A 1 -38.51 1.55 59.47
C MET A 1 -37.22 2.23 59.91
N GLN A 2 -36.08 1.72 59.42
CA GLN A 2 -34.82 2.43 59.16
C GLN A 2 -33.90 1.39 58.50
N THR A 3 -33.54 1.67 57.25
CA THR A 3 -32.79 0.81 56.35
C THR A 3 -31.29 1.07 56.53
N GLU A 4 -30.55 0.03 56.94
CA GLU A 4 -29.08 0.05 56.89
C GLU A 4 -28.62 -0.44 55.52
N THR A 5 -28.52 0.50 54.59
CA THR A 5 -27.74 0.36 53.37
C THR A 5 -26.29 0.65 53.75
N ASN A 6 -25.37 -0.30 53.57
CA ASN A 6 -24.07 -0.09 52.92
C ASN A 6 -23.03 -1.20 53.18
N ARG A 7 -22.28 -1.47 52.10
CA ARG A 7 -20.90 -1.97 52.00
C ARG A 7 -20.69 -3.48 51.94
N THR A 8 -19.80 -3.85 51.01
CA THR A 8 -19.24 -5.18 50.73
C THR A 8 -20.23 -6.08 50.00
N ILE A 9 -20.13 -6.34 48.69
CA ILE A 9 -19.00 -6.88 47.93
C ILE A 9 -19.11 -6.37 46.49
N ALA A 10 -18.25 -5.43 46.11
CA ALA A 10 -18.03 -5.03 44.72
C ALA A 10 -16.65 -5.56 44.31
N LEU A 11 -16.54 -6.88 44.09
CA LEU A 11 -15.28 -7.52 43.71
C LEU A 11 -15.61 -8.83 42.98
N GLY A 12 -15.37 -8.89 41.67
CA GLY A 12 -15.17 -10.20 41.03
C GLY A 12 -15.81 -10.49 39.67
N ILE A 13 -16.21 -9.51 38.85
CA ILE A 13 -16.43 -9.76 37.40
C ILE A 13 -15.88 -8.57 36.60
N ILE A 14 -14.58 -8.29 36.78
CA ILE A 14 -13.79 -7.45 35.88
C ILE A 14 -12.67 -8.34 35.34
N LEU A 15 -13.04 -9.41 34.63
CA LEU A 15 -12.06 -10.32 34.03
C LEU A 15 -12.59 -10.95 32.75
N PHE A 16 -13.06 -10.11 31.82
CA PHE A 16 -13.05 -10.47 30.41
C PHE A 16 -13.00 -9.20 29.57
N GLY A 17 -11.91 -8.46 29.74
CA GLY A 17 -11.44 -7.53 28.73
C GLY A 17 -11.02 -8.32 27.50
N MET A 18 -12.00 -8.88 26.77
CA MET A 18 -11.85 -9.19 25.37
C MET A 18 -11.84 -7.85 24.64
N LEU A 19 -10.72 -7.14 24.77
CA LEU A 19 -10.25 -6.26 23.71
C LEU A 19 -9.84 -7.19 22.56
N VAL A 20 -10.84 -7.73 21.86
CA VAL A 20 -10.68 -8.06 20.46
C VAL A 20 -10.40 -6.73 19.79
N PHE A 21 -9.11 -6.38 19.72
CA PHE A 21 -8.61 -5.49 18.69
C PHE A 21 -8.87 -6.22 17.38
N SER A 22 -10.11 -6.12 16.90
CA SER A 22 -10.46 -6.34 15.52
C SER A 22 -9.56 -5.38 14.75
N SER A 23 -8.42 -5.91 14.29
CA SER A 23 -7.62 -5.29 13.26
C SER A 23 -8.52 -5.29 12.03
N CYS A 24 -9.38 -4.27 11.97
CA CYS A 24 -10.02 -3.85 10.73
C CYS A 24 -8.89 -3.27 9.88
N SER A 25 -8.00 -4.13 9.39
CA SER A 25 -6.99 -3.73 8.45
C SER A 25 -7.74 -3.49 7.15
N SER A 26 -8.05 -2.21 6.94
CA SER A 26 -8.65 -1.67 5.73
C SER A 26 -7.89 -2.17 4.51
N LEU A 27 -8.58 -2.25 3.38
CA LEU A 27 -7.91 -2.56 2.11
C LEU A 27 -6.80 -1.53 1.85
N PRO A 28 -5.70 -1.93 1.20
CA PRO A 28 -4.67 -1.01 0.76
C PRO A 28 -5.26 0.17 0.00
N SER A 29 -4.77 1.36 0.31
CA SER A 29 -5.18 2.61 -0.30
C SER A 29 -4.42 2.90 -1.60
N GLU A 30 -4.82 3.96 -2.32
CA GLU A 30 -4.03 4.49 -3.44
C GLU A 30 -2.63 4.93 -2.99
N GLY A 31 -2.51 5.55 -1.81
CA GLY A 31 -1.22 5.97 -1.26
C GLY A 31 -0.28 4.78 -1.00
N ASP A 32 -0.82 3.66 -0.50
CA ASP A 32 -0.03 2.44 -0.30
C ASP A 32 0.47 1.88 -1.64
N ALA A 33 -0.39 1.86 -2.66
CA ALA A 33 -0.02 1.46 -4.01
C ALA A 33 1.03 2.39 -4.62
N GLN A 34 0.88 3.71 -4.43
CA GLN A 34 1.86 4.70 -4.87
C GLN A 34 3.22 4.45 -4.22
N LEU A 35 3.27 4.17 -2.92
CA LEU A 35 4.51 3.83 -2.21
C LEU A 35 5.17 2.57 -2.78
N VAL A 36 4.41 1.50 -3.05
CA VAL A 36 4.95 0.29 -3.70
C VAL A 36 5.51 0.63 -5.10
N PHE A 37 4.80 1.47 -5.86
CA PHE A 37 5.24 1.92 -7.18
C PHE A 37 6.54 2.73 -7.11
N GLU A 38 6.61 3.70 -6.19
CA GLU A 38 7.80 4.52 -5.93
C GLU A 38 8.98 3.65 -5.50
N ASN A 39 8.76 2.66 -4.62
CA ASN A 39 9.80 1.74 -4.14
C ASN A 39 10.44 0.94 -5.28
N ARG A 40 9.65 0.52 -6.27
CA ARG A 40 10.15 -0.15 -7.48
C ARG A 40 11.11 0.74 -8.28
N TRP A 41 10.90 2.06 -8.27
CA TRP A 41 11.70 3.03 -9.03
C TRP A 41 12.68 3.83 -8.17
N ARG A 42 12.75 3.58 -6.86
CA ARG A 42 13.43 4.39 -5.85
C ARG A 42 14.83 4.80 -6.25
N LYS A 43 15.67 3.84 -6.67
CA LYS A 43 17.03 4.12 -7.13
C LYS A 43 17.08 5.20 -8.22
N LYS A 44 16.18 5.15 -9.21
CA LYS A 44 16.13 6.12 -10.31
C LYS A 44 15.56 7.47 -9.88
N ILE A 45 14.66 7.49 -8.91
CA ILE A 45 14.13 8.72 -8.31
C ILE A 45 15.24 9.41 -7.53
N ASP A 46 15.93 8.66 -6.66
CA ASP A 46 17.02 9.16 -5.81
C ASP A 46 18.21 9.68 -6.65
N GLU A 47 18.53 9.01 -7.76
CA GLU A 47 19.56 9.45 -8.71
C GLU A 47 19.10 10.62 -9.61
N GLY A 48 17.85 11.06 -9.48
CA GLY A 48 17.24 12.13 -10.29
C GLY A 48 17.17 11.78 -11.78
N VAL A 49 17.01 10.49 -12.11
CA VAL A 49 16.87 10.00 -13.49
C VAL A 49 15.42 10.12 -13.95
N LEU A 50 14.46 9.92 -13.05
CA LEU A 50 13.04 10.08 -13.33
C LEU A 50 12.31 10.73 -12.16
N ARG A 51 11.17 11.33 -12.45
CA ARG A 51 10.18 11.78 -11.47
C ARG A 51 8.84 11.13 -11.78
N ILE A 52 8.07 10.86 -10.73
CA ILE A 52 6.67 10.48 -10.83
C ILE A 52 5.85 11.77 -10.67
N ASN A 53 5.11 12.13 -11.71
CA ASN A 53 4.29 13.35 -11.73
C ASN A 53 2.91 13.09 -11.13
N SER A 54 2.34 11.91 -11.39
CA SER A 54 1.06 11.49 -10.83
C SER A 54 0.98 9.97 -10.70
N PHE A 55 0.10 9.52 -9.81
CA PHE A 55 -0.30 8.14 -9.64
C PHE A 55 -1.79 8.16 -9.28
N GLU A 56 -2.58 7.33 -9.96
CA GLU A 56 -4.02 7.24 -9.77
C GLU A 56 -4.44 5.77 -9.76
N LYS A 57 -5.24 5.41 -8.76
CA LYS A 57 -5.96 4.13 -8.73
C LYS A 57 -7.13 4.20 -9.69
N VAL A 58 -7.13 3.31 -10.66
CA VAL A 58 -8.22 3.15 -11.64
C VAL A 58 -9.25 2.14 -11.13
N ASN A 59 -8.80 1.08 -10.44
CA ASN A 59 -9.68 0.04 -9.91
C ASN A 59 -9.04 -0.66 -8.69
N GLY A 60 -9.85 -1.38 -7.91
CA GLY A 60 -9.39 -2.24 -6.84
C GLY A 60 -10.23 -3.50 -6.73
N GLN A 61 -9.60 -4.67 -6.69
CA GLN A 61 -10.29 -5.96 -6.65
C GLN A 61 -9.73 -6.86 -5.55
N GLU A 62 -10.64 -7.37 -4.72
CA GLU A 62 -10.36 -8.46 -3.79
C GLU A 62 -10.48 -9.82 -4.48
N SER A 63 -9.59 -10.74 -4.13
CA SER A 63 -9.62 -12.13 -4.55
C SER A 63 -8.99 -13.01 -3.48
N GLU A 64 -9.11 -14.33 -3.62
CA GLU A 64 -8.46 -15.29 -2.73
C GLU A 64 -7.73 -16.33 -3.57
N VAL A 65 -6.47 -16.63 -3.22
CA VAL A 65 -5.65 -17.63 -3.91
C VAL A 65 -5.02 -18.53 -2.85
N SER A 66 -5.36 -19.81 -2.88
CA SER A 66 -4.86 -20.81 -1.92
C SER A 66 -5.07 -20.42 -0.44
N GLY A 67 -6.23 -19.83 -0.11
CA GLY A 67 -6.56 -19.37 1.24
C GLY A 67 -5.91 -18.04 1.65
N VAL A 68 -5.13 -17.40 0.76
CA VAL A 68 -4.55 -16.08 0.99
C VAL A 68 -5.42 -15.03 0.33
N GLN A 69 -5.92 -14.08 1.11
CA GLN A 69 -6.62 -12.92 0.57
C GLN A 69 -5.64 -12.02 -0.18
N ILE A 70 -6.03 -11.62 -1.38
CA ILE A 70 -5.26 -10.79 -2.30
C ILE A 70 -6.08 -9.54 -2.60
N TYR A 71 -5.44 -8.37 -2.50
CA TYR A 71 -6.00 -7.13 -3.03
C TYR A 71 -5.14 -6.64 -4.19
N GLU A 72 -5.76 -6.40 -5.34
CA GLU A 72 -5.09 -5.90 -6.52
C GLU A 72 -5.60 -4.51 -6.87
N ILE A 73 -4.70 -3.53 -6.94
CA ILE A 73 -4.99 -2.17 -7.37
C ILE A 73 -4.51 -2.01 -8.81
N GLU A 74 -5.44 -1.69 -9.71
CA GLU A 74 -5.10 -1.24 -11.06
C GLU A 74 -4.82 0.26 -11.02
N TYR A 75 -3.75 0.69 -11.69
CA TYR A 75 -3.31 2.07 -11.64
C TYR A 75 -2.94 2.61 -13.02
N GLN A 76 -2.94 3.94 -13.09
CA GLN A 76 -2.29 4.74 -14.12
C GLN A 76 -1.34 5.72 -13.43
N ALA A 77 -0.12 5.84 -13.91
CA ALA A 77 0.85 6.82 -13.42
C ALA A 77 1.37 7.67 -14.57
N GLU A 78 1.89 8.85 -14.26
CA GLU A 78 2.68 9.66 -15.19
C GLU A 78 4.11 9.75 -14.67
N ILE A 79 5.08 9.38 -15.52
CA ILE A 79 6.51 9.50 -15.21
C ILE A 79 7.21 10.37 -16.24
N GLU A 80 8.15 11.18 -15.77
CA GLU A 80 9.01 12.01 -16.61
C GLU A 80 10.46 11.58 -16.46
N TYR A 81 11.15 11.35 -17.59
CA TYR A 81 12.58 11.10 -17.60
C TYR A 81 13.35 12.42 -17.53
N LEU A 82 14.11 12.64 -16.46
CA LEU A 82 14.90 13.85 -16.24
C LEU A 82 16.30 13.76 -16.84
N LYS A 83 16.77 12.53 -17.11
CA LYS A 83 18.07 12.21 -17.72
C LYS A 83 17.92 11.07 -18.73
N ASP A 84 18.87 11.00 -19.66
CA ASP A 84 18.97 9.85 -20.56
C ASP A 84 19.32 8.59 -19.75
N ASN A 85 18.51 7.54 -19.90
CA ASN A 85 18.60 6.32 -19.08
C ASN A 85 19.08 5.08 -19.86
N LYS A 86 19.42 5.27 -21.14
CA LYS A 86 19.87 4.21 -22.04
C LYS A 86 20.91 4.79 -23.01
N PRO A 87 21.79 3.94 -23.56
CA PRO A 87 22.68 4.35 -24.65
C PRO A 87 21.91 4.98 -25.82
N ASP A 88 22.58 5.89 -26.53
CA ASP A 88 21.99 6.73 -27.59
C ASP A 88 21.22 5.95 -28.65
N PHE A 89 21.72 4.77 -29.02
CA PHE A 89 21.10 3.91 -30.03
C PHE A 89 19.78 3.26 -29.56
N LEU A 90 19.47 3.22 -28.26
CA LEU A 90 18.23 2.63 -27.72
C LEU A 90 17.27 3.65 -27.14
N LYS A 91 17.76 4.79 -26.64
CA LYS A 91 16.93 5.73 -25.89
C LYS A 91 15.75 6.29 -26.71
N LYS A 92 15.92 6.52 -28.02
CA LYS A 92 14.85 7.00 -28.91
C LYS A 92 13.79 5.94 -29.18
N ALA A 93 14.20 4.69 -29.43
CA ALA A 93 13.29 3.58 -29.68
C ALA A 93 12.49 3.18 -28.44
N VAL A 94 13.12 3.22 -27.26
CA VAL A 94 12.49 2.84 -25.99
C VAL A 94 11.83 4.05 -25.30
N GLY A 95 11.97 5.26 -25.83
CA GLY A 95 11.37 6.48 -25.27
C GLY A 95 11.87 6.83 -23.87
N THR A 96 13.18 6.71 -23.61
CA THR A 96 13.80 6.96 -22.29
C THR A 96 14.77 8.13 -22.31
N ASN A 97 14.61 9.02 -23.30
CA ASN A 97 15.36 10.26 -23.40
C ASN A 97 14.86 11.26 -22.36
N LYS A 98 15.73 12.18 -21.95
CA LYS A 98 15.34 13.33 -21.14
C LYS A 98 14.14 14.08 -21.75
N GLY A 99 13.20 14.49 -20.90
CA GLY A 99 11.97 15.19 -21.23
C GLY A 99 10.84 14.28 -21.74
N ASN A 100 11.07 12.98 -21.89
CA ASN A 100 10.02 12.06 -22.29
C ASN A 100 9.06 11.80 -21.13
N ILE A 101 7.76 11.96 -21.38
CA ILE A 101 6.69 11.63 -20.45
C ILE A 101 6.06 10.30 -20.88
N LYS A 102 5.86 9.40 -19.92
CA LYS A 102 5.17 8.13 -20.12
C LYS A 102 4.04 7.97 -19.14
N ASN A 103 2.99 7.27 -19.60
CA ASN A 103 1.82 6.96 -18.79
C ASN A 103 1.69 5.46 -18.55
N PRO A 104 2.57 4.83 -17.74
CA PRO A 104 2.47 3.40 -17.47
C PRO A 104 1.18 3.08 -16.70
N THR A 105 0.49 2.04 -17.17
CA THR A 105 -0.60 1.39 -16.44
C THR A 105 -0.13 0.03 -15.91
N GLY A 106 -0.79 -0.47 -14.87
CA GLY A 106 -0.42 -1.76 -14.31
C GLY A 106 -1.28 -2.17 -13.12
N LYS A 107 -0.86 -3.27 -12.49
CA LYS A 107 -1.48 -3.85 -11.30
C LYS A 107 -0.45 -3.92 -10.18
N ILE A 108 -0.84 -3.53 -8.97
CA ILE A 108 -0.07 -3.73 -7.74
C ILE A 108 -0.84 -4.68 -6.86
N ARG A 109 -0.17 -5.77 -6.48
CA ARG A 109 -0.74 -6.81 -5.64
C ARG A 109 -0.33 -6.63 -4.18
N PHE A 110 -1.27 -6.84 -3.29
CA PHE A 110 -1.07 -6.94 -1.86
C PHE A 110 -1.56 -8.30 -1.38
N GLU A 111 -0.77 -8.94 -0.52
CA GLU A 111 -1.10 -10.22 0.11
C GLU A 111 -1.47 -9.98 1.57
N LYS A 112 -2.61 -10.47 2.02
CA LYS A 112 -2.98 -10.38 3.43
C LYS A 112 -2.05 -11.26 4.27
N THR A 113 -1.52 -10.68 5.34
CA THR A 113 -0.73 -11.38 6.36
C THR A 113 -1.28 -11.06 7.75
N GLU A 114 -0.79 -11.77 8.78
CA GLU A 114 -1.12 -11.45 10.18
C GLU A 114 -0.71 -10.02 10.59
N LYS A 115 0.31 -9.46 9.93
CA LYS A 115 0.86 -8.13 10.24
C LYS A 115 0.19 -6.98 9.49
N GLY A 116 -0.65 -7.28 8.49
CA GLY A 116 -1.23 -6.29 7.57
C GLY A 116 -1.12 -6.73 6.12
N TRP A 117 -1.23 -5.80 5.18
CA TRP A 117 -1.14 -6.09 3.75
C TRP A 117 0.30 -5.97 3.27
N LYS A 118 0.85 -7.05 2.75
CA LYS A 118 2.23 -7.08 2.24
C LYS A 118 2.23 -6.73 0.75
N GLY A 119 2.89 -5.63 0.38
CA GLY A 119 3.09 -5.22 -1.01
C GLY A 119 4.07 -6.11 -1.76
N GLN A 120 4.09 -6.00 -3.10
CA GLN A 120 5.06 -6.69 -3.96
C GLN A 120 6.53 -6.31 -3.70
N ASP A 121 6.76 -5.19 -3.04
CA ASP A 121 8.08 -4.74 -2.62
C ASP A 121 8.51 -5.34 -1.26
N GLY A 122 7.65 -6.15 -0.64
CA GLY A 122 7.90 -6.85 0.62
C GLY A 122 7.57 -6.07 1.89
N ASN A 123 7.13 -4.80 1.77
CA ASN A 123 6.76 -3.97 2.92
C ASN A 123 5.31 -4.22 3.37
N ILE A 124 5.02 -3.88 4.64
CA ILE A 124 3.67 -3.95 5.20
C ILE A 124 3.03 -2.55 5.15
N TYR A 125 1.77 -2.53 4.72
CA TYR A 125 0.90 -1.37 4.58
C TYR A 125 -0.37 -1.55 5.42
#